data_AF-A0A818KDD4-F1
#
_entry.id   AF-A0A818KDD4-F1
#
_cell.length_a   1.000
_cell.length_b   1.000
_cell.length_c   1.000
_cell.angle_alpha   90.00
_cell.angle_beta   90.00
_cell.angle_gamma   90.00
#
_symmetry.space_group_name_H-M   'P 1'
#
loop_
_entity.id
_entity.type
_entity.pdbx_description
1 polymer ?
#
loop_
_entity_poly.entity_id
_entity_poly.type
_entity_poly.pdbx_seq_one_letter_code
_entity_poly.pdbx_strand_id
1 'polypeptide(L)'
;MSTDTSVDKILTFYKDEPPINSDLETFFANYASIPASALRDHLIDVRQRAWQKHNYPCLGRWTFLDFSIQQSPIYQEILHQCKNEGATLIDFGCCLGQDIRQLVYNGVPLNHLRGYDLDPFFIELGYELFRDGEIMREKKIFSAGDIFDDEFLNSVQPADYLYVGSFIHLFDAQTQREVCQRLTRLAKRAIAGRQAGASLPTECIRSTAFPSRKAMRHSPESFTQMWDEVTNHQWQVESVNLQTTDNMQDIRRRLTFVIRKRGEN
;
A
#
# COMPACT_ATOMS: atom_id res chain seq x y z
N MET A 1 2.82 -32.40 22.89
CA MET A 1 3.81 -31.49 22.29
C MET A 1 3.07 -30.58 21.33
N SER A 2 2.79 -29.35 21.76
CA SER A 2 2.11 -28.35 20.94
C SER A 2 3.13 -27.82 19.94
N THR A 3 3.01 -28.18 18.66
CA THR A 3 3.76 -27.52 17.60
C THR A 3 3.24 -26.09 17.49
N ASP A 4 4.12 -25.13 17.72
CA ASP A 4 3.81 -23.72 17.71
C ASP A 4 3.50 -23.29 16.25
N THR A 5 2.22 -23.40 15.88
CA THR A 5 1.69 -23.02 14.55
C THR A 5 1.94 -21.56 14.15
N SER A 6 2.47 -20.73 15.06
CA SER A 6 2.93 -19.37 14.74
C SER A 6 4.26 -19.36 13.98
N VAL A 7 5.20 -20.26 14.30
CA VAL A 7 6.52 -20.35 13.66
C VAL A 7 6.40 -20.89 12.23
N ASP A 8 5.55 -21.91 12.01
CA ASP A 8 5.31 -22.49 10.69
C ASP A 8 4.65 -21.49 9.70
N LYS A 9 3.82 -20.57 10.19
CA LYS A 9 3.19 -19.51 9.37
C LYS A 9 4.13 -18.34 9.06
N ILE A 10 5.06 -18.03 9.97
CA ILE A 10 6.10 -17.00 9.74
C ILE A 10 7.04 -17.45 8.61
N LEU A 11 7.36 -18.75 8.57
CA LEU A 11 8.20 -19.37 7.54
C LEU A 11 7.53 -19.43 6.15
N THR A 12 6.20 -19.33 6.04
CA THR A 12 5.52 -19.45 4.73
C THR A 12 5.65 -18.20 3.86
N PHE A 13 5.92 -17.03 4.45
CA PHE A 13 5.89 -15.75 3.73
C PHE A 13 7.25 -15.12 3.53
N TYR A 14 8.29 -15.66 4.16
CA TYR A 14 9.63 -15.11 4.11
C TYR A 14 10.41 -15.73 2.96
N LYS A 15 10.89 -14.89 2.05
CA LYS A 15 11.77 -15.29 0.95
C LYS A 15 13.13 -14.67 1.20
N ASP A 16 14.17 -15.50 1.17
CA ASP A 16 15.53 -15.04 1.46
C ASP A 16 16.04 -14.04 0.41
N GLU A 17 15.85 -14.36 -0.87
CA GLU A 17 16.38 -13.58 -1.97
C GLU A 17 15.38 -12.53 -2.49
N PRO A 18 15.83 -11.27 -2.69
CA PRO A 18 15.01 -10.27 -3.37
C PRO A 18 14.82 -10.64 -4.85
N PRO A 19 13.65 -10.35 -5.44
CA PRO A 19 13.36 -10.64 -6.85
C PRO A 19 14.00 -9.57 -7.78
N ILE A 20 15.33 -9.43 -7.73
CA ILE A 20 16.04 -8.44 -8.53
C ILE A 20 15.91 -8.77 -10.02
N ASN A 21 15.48 -7.77 -10.79
CA ASN A 21 15.38 -7.80 -12.25
C ASN A 21 15.95 -6.49 -12.81
N SER A 22 16.06 -6.39 -14.14
CA SER A 22 16.64 -5.23 -14.83
C SER A 22 15.93 -3.92 -14.52
N ASP A 23 14.61 -3.95 -14.33
CA ASP A 23 13.81 -2.75 -14.06
C ASP A 23 14.10 -2.22 -12.65
N LEU A 24 14.20 -3.13 -11.68
CA LEU A 24 14.56 -2.79 -10.31
C LEU A 24 15.99 -2.25 -10.23
N GLU A 25 16.94 -2.89 -10.90
CA GLU A 25 18.32 -2.40 -10.99
C GLU A 25 18.38 -1.01 -11.60
N THR A 26 17.67 -0.79 -12.71
CA THR A 26 17.59 0.50 -13.40
C THR A 26 16.98 1.57 -12.48
N PHE A 27 15.88 1.25 -11.80
CA PHE A 27 15.25 2.18 -10.85
C PHE A 27 16.22 2.59 -9.75
N PHE A 28 16.84 1.63 -9.05
CA PHE A 28 17.72 1.94 -7.91
C PHE A 28 19.04 2.60 -8.33
N ALA A 29 19.56 2.26 -9.51
CA ALA A 29 20.72 2.94 -10.08
C ALA A 29 20.41 4.41 -10.38
N ASN A 30 19.27 4.68 -11.04
CA ASN A 30 18.92 6.04 -11.46
C ASN A 30 18.35 6.90 -10.32
N TYR A 31 17.55 6.33 -9.42
CA TYR A 31 16.88 7.06 -8.35
C TYR A 31 17.78 7.21 -7.11
N ALA A 32 18.34 6.10 -6.62
CA ALA A 32 19.06 6.04 -5.35
C ALA A 32 20.59 6.02 -5.53
N SER A 33 21.10 6.04 -6.77
CA SER A 33 22.53 5.89 -7.07
C SER A 33 23.14 4.62 -6.45
N ILE A 34 22.40 3.52 -6.47
CA ILE A 34 22.85 2.21 -5.97
C ILE A 34 23.19 1.31 -7.16
N PRO A 35 24.46 0.93 -7.35
CA PRO A 35 24.85 0.04 -8.45
C PRO A 35 24.32 -1.38 -8.22
N ALA A 36 24.10 -2.14 -9.30
CA ALA A 36 23.63 -3.52 -9.25
C ALA A 36 24.45 -4.42 -8.31
N SER A 37 25.78 -4.21 -8.27
CA SER A 37 26.70 -4.96 -7.40
C SER A 37 26.46 -4.76 -5.90
N ALA A 38 25.82 -3.66 -5.49
CA ALA A 38 25.52 -3.35 -4.09
C ALA A 38 24.03 -3.47 -3.75
N LEU A 39 23.16 -3.59 -4.77
CA LEU A 39 21.72 -3.55 -4.60
C LEU A 39 21.20 -4.68 -3.72
N ARG A 40 21.64 -5.91 -3.96
CA ARG A 40 21.18 -7.08 -3.20
C ARG A 40 21.40 -6.92 -1.71
N ASP A 41 22.62 -6.59 -1.29
CA ASP A 41 22.97 -6.50 0.12
C ASP A 41 22.26 -5.31 0.80
N HIS A 42 22.11 -4.20 0.07
CA HIS A 42 21.32 -3.05 0.53
C HIS A 42 19.85 -3.41 0.78
N LEU A 43 19.21 -4.12 -0.16
CA LEU A 43 17.82 -4.55 -0.02
C LEU A 43 17.65 -5.52 1.17
N ILE A 44 18.58 -6.47 1.34
CA ILE A 44 18.57 -7.43 2.44
C ILE A 44 18.72 -6.74 3.79
N ASP A 45 19.67 -5.82 3.94
CA ASP A 45 19.88 -5.10 5.19
C ASP A 45 18.62 -4.34 5.63
N VAL A 46 18.06 -3.51 4.75
CA VAL A 46 16.86 -2.72 5.04
C VAL A 46 15.69 -3.64 5.40
N ARG A 47 15.45 -4.68 4.58
CA ARG A 47 14.34 -5.60 4.79
C ARG A 47 14.51 -6.40 6.09
N GLN A 48 15.73 -6.74 6.49
CA GLN A 48 16.01 -7.41 7.76
C GLN A 48 15.59 -6.55 8.96
N ARG A 49 15.98 -5.28 8.96
CA ARG A 49 15.58 -4.33 10.02
C ARG A 49 14.08 -4.09 10.03
N ALA A 50 13.45 -3.95 8.86
CA ALA A 50 12.01 -3.82 8.73
C ALA A 50 11.25 -5.04 9.29
N TRP A 51 11.71 -6.25 8.94
CA TRP A 51 11.10 -7.50 9.37
C TRP A 51 11.24 -7.74 10.88
N GLN A 52 12.40 -7.42 11.46
CA GLN A 52 12.60 -7.53 12.91
C GLN A 52 11.63 -6.66 13.71
N LYS A 53 11.29 -5.47 13.18
CA LYS A 53 10.27 -4.61 13.78
C LYS A 53 8.88 -5.23 13.67
N HIS A 54 8.51 -5.70 12.48
CA HIS A 54 7.20 -6.32 12.27
C HIS A 54 7.21 -7.30 11.10
N ASN A 55 6.65 -8.49 11.31
CA ASN A 55 6.64 -9.59 10.34
C ASN A 55 5.55 -9.41 9.25
N TYR A 56 5.50 -8.24 8.60
CA TYR A 56 4.49 -7.98 7.58
C TYR A 56 4.74 -8.81 6.32
N PRO A 57 3.71 -9.47 5.76
CA PRO A 57 3.89 -10.33 4.60
C PRO A 57 4.42 -9.61 3.35
N CYS A 58 4.25 -8.29 3.25
CA CYS A 58 4.83 -7.50 2.16
C CYS A 58 6.36 -7.40 2.24
N LEU A 59 6.92 -7.33 3.45
CA LEU A 59 8.36 -7.32 3.70
C LEU A 59 8.96 -8.70 3.44
N GLY A 60 8.34 -9.76 3.96
CA GLY A 60 8.84 -11.13 3.79
C GLY A 60 8.82 -11.61 2.34
N ARG A 61 7.84 -11.16 1.55
CA ARG A 61 7.70 -11.53 0.13
C ARG A 61 8.31 -10.53 -0.84
N TRP A 62 8.96 -9.47 -0.35
CA TRP A 62 9.52 -8.39 -1.18
C TRP A 62 8.50 -7.61 -2.01
N THR A 63 7.21 -7.64 -1.68
CA THR A 63 6.19 -6.97 -2.51
C THR A 63 6.20 -5.45 -2.37
N PHE A 64 6.99 -4.88 -1.45
CA PHE A 64 7.30 -3.45 -1.43
C PHE A 64 8.24 -3.04 -2.58
N LEU A 65 8.77 -3.99 -3.35
CA LEU A 65 9.53 -3.76 -4.59
C LEU A 65 8.64 -3.89 -5.84
N ASP A 66 7.34 -4.19 -5.70
CA ASP A 66 6.40 -4.39 -6.82
C ASP A 66 5.97 -3.06 -7.47
N PHE A 67 6.24 -1.89 -6.84
CA PHE A 67 5.72 -0.57 -7.22
C PHE A 67 4.24 -0.61 -7.61
N SER A 68 3.44 -1.15 -6.70
CA SER A 68 2.08 -1.62 -6.94
C SER A 68 1.11 -0.58 -7.50
N ILE A 69 1.39 0.72 -7.33
CA ILE A 69 0.61 1.80 -7.93
C ILE A 69 0.63 1.77 -9.46
N GLN A 70 1.71 1.31 -10.08
CA GLN A 70 1.82 1.17 -11.55
C GLN A 70 0.83 0.15 -12.12
N GLN A 71 0.39 -0.78 -11.27
CA GLN A 71 -0.55 -1.84 -11.62
C GLN A 71 -2.01 -1.38 -11.46
N SER A 72 -2.23 -0.14 -11.00
CA SER A 72 -3.57 0.46 -10.92
C SER A 72 -4.15 0.67 -12.33
N PRO A 73 -5.42 0.33 -12.57
CA PRO A 73 -6.09 0.61 -13.85
C PRO A 73 -6.06 2.10 -14.24
N ILE A 74 -5.96 2.99 -13.24
CA ILE A 74 -5.96 4.45 -13.44
C ILE A 74 -4.57 5.07 -13.25
N TYR A 75 -3.50 4.27 -13.28
CA TYR A 75 -2.14 4.77 -13.07
C TYR A 75 -1.76 5.89 -14.04
N GLN A 76 -2.05 5.72 -15.33
CA GLN A 76 -1.73 6.73 -16.34
C GLN A 76 -2.51 8.03 -16.16
N GLU A 77 -3.76 7.94 -15.71
CA GLU A 77 -4.54 9.12 -15.33
C GLU A 77 -3.90 9.85 -14.14
N ILE A 78 -3.61 9.12 -13.04
CA ILE A 78 -2.96 9.68 -11.86
C ILE A 78 -1.64 10.36 -12.25
N LEU A 79 -0.79 9.67 -13.00
CA LEU A 79 0.50 10.17 -13.44
C LEU A 79 0.35 11.46 -14.25
N HIS A 80 -0.52 11.46 -15.27
CA HIS A 80 -0.73 12.63 -16.10
C HIS A 80 -1.27 13.82 -15.31
N GLN A 81 -2.30 13.59 -14.48
CA GLN A 81 -2.96 14.64 -13.71
C GLN A 81 -2.04 15.24 -12.65
N CYS A 82 -1.29 14.40 -11.93
CA CYS A 82 -0.35 14.90 -10.91
C CYS A 82 0.87 15.57 -11.54
N LYS A 83 1.33 15.10 -12.70
CA LYS A 83 2.51 15.67 -13.37
C LYS A 83 2.22 16.99 -14.07
N ASN A 84 1.07 17.10 -14.75
CA ASN A 84 0.81 18.19 -15.69
C ASN A 84 -0.30 19.15 -15.25
N GLU A 85 -1.28 18.67 -14.47
CA GLU A 85 -2.52 19.42 -14.16
C GLU A 85 -2.57 19.90 -12.70
N GLY A 86 -1.53 19.65 -11.91
CA GLY A 86 -1.46 20.06 -10.50
C GLY A 86 -2.34 19.23 -9.55
N ALA A 87 -2.83 18.07 -10.00
CA ALA A 87 -3.56 17.17 -9.11
C ALA A 87 -2.62 16.60 -8.03
N THR A 88 -3.21 16.21 -6.90
CA THR A 88 -2.48 15.73 -5.73
C THR A 88 -2.80 14.28 -5.42
N LEU A 89 -1.84 13.56 -4.83
CA LEU A 89 -2.03 12.18 -4.38
C LEU A 89 -1.54 11.97 -2.94
N ILE A 90 -2.35 11.23 -2.17
CA ILE A 90 -1.94 10.64 -0.89
C ILE A 90 -1.75 9.13 -1.06
N ASP A 91 -0.66 8.58 -0.53
CA ASP A 91 -0.48 7.14 -0.29
C ASP A 91 -0.65 6.85 1.20
N PHE A 92 -1.69 6.08 1.58
CA PHE A 92 -2.04 5.83 2.98
C PHE A 92 -1.76 4.38 3.39
N GLY A 93 -0.98 4.23 4.46
CA GLY A 93 -0.30 2.98 4.78
C GLY A 93 0.90 2.74 3.87
N CYS A 94 1.69 3.80 3.63
CA CYS A 94 2.74 3.81 2.60
C CYS A 94 3.94 2.91 2.92
N CYS A 95 4.08 2.42 4.16
CA CYS A 95 5.20 1.63 4.65
C CYS A 95 6.54 2.31 4.33
N LEU A 96 7.38 1.71 3.48
CA LEU A 96 8.67 2.27 3.06
C LEU A 96 8.54 3.38 2.00
N GLY A 97 7.32 3.68 1.52
CA GLY A 97 7.02 4.80 0.62
C GLY A 97 7.44 4.56 -0.84
N GLN A 98 7.46 3.31 -1.29
CA GLN A 98 7.87 2.94 -2.65
C GLN A 98 6.97 3.55 -3.76
N ASP A 99 5.66 3.64 -3.53
CA ASP A 99 4.70 4.00 -4.56
C ASP A 99 4.74 5.52 -4.85
N ILE A 100 4.94 6.33 -3.80
CA ILE A 100 5.24 7.77 -3.94
C ILE A 100 6.53 7.98 -4.72
N ARG A 101 7.59 7.24 -4.41
CA ARG A 101 8.89 7.38 -5.09
C ARG A 101 8.85 6.92 -6.54
N GLN A 102 7.99 5.96 -6.88
CA GLN A 102 7.72 5.61 -8.26
C GLN A 102 7.08 6.75 -9.05
N LEU A 103 6.17 7.52 -8.44
CA LEU A 103 5.60 8.72 -9.07
C LEU A 103 6.66 9.82 -9.24
N VAL A 104 7.51 10.03 -8.24
CA VAL A 104 8.64 10.97 -8.33
C VAL A 104 9.59 10.57 -9.46
N TYR A 105 9.96 9.29 -9.55
CA TYR A 105 10.79 8.76 -10.63
C TYR A 105 10.19 9.02 -12.02
N ASN A 106 8.86 8.97 -12.14
CA ASN A 106 8.15 9.28 -13.38
C ASN A 106 7.88 10.78 -13.60
N GLY A 107 8.44 11.63 -12.75
CA GLY A 107 8.50 13.08 -12.89
C GLY A 107 7.33 13.83 -12.26
N VAL A 108 6.59 13.22 -11.32
CA VAL A 108 5.58 13.96 -10.54
C VAL A 108 6.28 14.89 -9.54
N PRO A 109 5.92 16.19 -9.48
CA PRO A 109 6.47 17.11 -8.50
C PRO A 109 6.21 16.67 -7.05
N LEU A 110 7.24 16.78 -6.20
CA LEU A 110 7.17 16.35 -4.79
C LEU A 110 6.03 17.03 -4.02
N ASN A 111 5.78 18.31 -4.25
CA ASN A 111 4.72 19.07 -3.58
C ASN A 111 3.29 18.59 -3.92
N HIS A 112 3.13 17.68 -4.89
CA HIS A 112 1.85 17.08 -5.22
C HIS A 112 1.61 15.73 -4.49
N LEU A 113 2.61 15.25 -3.75
CA LEU A 113 2.63 13.91 -3.19
C LEU A 113 2.73 13.96 -1.67
N ARG A 114 1.98 13.09 -1.00
CA ARG A 114 2.07 12.87 0.45
C ARG A 114 1.95 11.39 0.75
N GLY A 115 2.70 10.90 1.72
CA GLY A 115 2.61 9.54 2.23
C GLY A 115 2.40 9.54 3.74
N TYR A 116 1.51 8.66 4.21
CA TYR A 116 1.28 8.46 5.63
C TYR A 116 1.40 7.00 6.00
N ASP A 117 2.09 6.72 7.09
CA ASP A 117 2.10 5.41 7.74
C ASP A 117 1.92 5.60 9.24
N LEU A 118 1.40 4.59 9.93
CA LEU A 118 1.19 4.66 11.36
C LEU A 118 2.52 4.66 12.12
N ASP A 119 3.50 3.87 11.65
CA ASP A 119 4.77 3.71 12.35
C ASP A 119 5.90 4.48 11.63
N PRO A 120 6.42 5.57 12.23
CA PRO A 120 7.48 6.37 11.61
C PRO A 120 8.75 5.55 11.34
N PHE A 121 8.97 4.41 12.01
CA PHE A 121 10.10 3.54 11.75
C PHE A 121 10.18 3.08 10.28
N PHE A 122 9.04 2.77 9.64
CA PHE A 122 9.06 2.35 8.23
C PHE A 122 9.37 3.52 7.29
N ILE A 123 8.92 4.72 7.64
CA ILE A 123 9.24 5.95 6.90
C ILE A 123 10.76 6.22 6.94
N GLU A 124 11.36 6.08 8.12
CA GLU A 124 12.80 6.20 8.33
C GLU A 124 13.59 5.20 7.49
N LEU A 125 13.20 3.92 7.52
CA LEU A 125 13.80 2.88 6.67
C LEU A 125 13.61 3.16 5.18
N GLY A 126 12.49 3.77 4.78
CA GLY A 126 12.26 4.22 3.42
C GLY A 126 13.31 5.24 2.97
N TYR A 127 13.65 6.21 3.82
CA TYR A 127 14.71 7.18 3.49
C TYR A 127 16.07 6.52 3.25
N GLU A 128 16.40 5.50 4.04
CA GLU A 128 17.63 4.74 3.86
C GLU A 128 17.59 3.88 2.59
N LEU A 129 16.47 3.20 2.34
CA LEU A 129 16.25 2.35 1.18
C LEU A 129 16.49 3.12 -0.12
N PHE A 130 15.95 4.33 -0.20
CA PHE A 130 15.94 5.12 -1.42
C PHE A 130 16.95 6.29 -1.43
N ARG A 131 17.72 6.45 -0.34
CA ARG A 131 18.78 7.46 -0.15
C ARG A 131 18.31 8.90 -0.41
N ASP A 132 17.09 9.23 0.02
CA ASP A 132 16.44 10.52 -0.26
C ASP A 132 15.90 11.25 0.99
N GLY A 133 16.36 10.85 2.18
CA GLY A 133 15.84 11.37 3.44
C GLY A 133 15.88 12.89 3.60
N GLU A 134 16.96 13.54 3.14
CA GLU A 134 17.12 14.99 3.27
C GLU A 134 15.99 15.75 2.54
N ILE A 135 15.83 15.51 1.24
CA ILE A 135 14.83 16.20 0.42
C ILE A 135 13.40 15.83 0.83
N MET A 136 13.14 14.57 1.19
CA MET A 136 11.80 14.13 1.59
C MET A 136 11.35 14.74 2.91
N ARG A 137 12.28 14.96 3.85
CA ARG A 137 12.00 15.67 5.11
C ARG A 137 11.81 17.15 4.90
N GLU A 138 12.69 17.78 4.10
CA GLU A 138 12.58 19.21 3.79
C GLU A 138 11.20 19.53 3.20
N LYS A 139 10.73 18.70 2.26
CA LYS A 139 9.42 18.86 1.61
C LYS A 139 8.25 18.26 2.41
N LYS A 140 8.50 17.61 3.55
CA LYS A 140 7.49 16.95 4.39
C LYS A 140 6.60 15.98 3.62
N ILE A 141 7.21 15.15 2.78
CA ILE A 141 6.48 14.20 1.90
C ILE A 141 5.87 13.07 2.71
N PHE A 142 6.58 12.57 3.71
CA PHE A 142 6.12 11.48 4.55
C PHE A 142 5.92 11.96 5.98
N SER A 143 4.89 11.46 6.65
CA SER A 143 4.61 11.75 8.06
C SER A 143 3.86 10.60 8.71
N ALA A 144 3.91 10.52 10.04
CA ALA A 144 3.06 9.59 10.76
C ALA A 144 1.58 9.99 10.60
N GLY A 145 0.69 9.02 10.46
CA GLY A 145 -0.74 9.25 10.35
C GLY A 145 -1.56 8.05 10.76
N ASP A 146 -2.57 8.28 11.61
CA ASP A 146 -3.52 7.27 12.06
C ASP A 146 -4.88 7.51 11.40
N ILE A 147 -5.40 6.51 10.68
CA ILE A 147 -6.72 6.58 10.04
C ILE A 147 -7.85 6.69 11.08
N PHE A 148 -7.62 6.33 12.34
CA PHE A 148 -8.63 6.39 13.40
C PHE A 148 -8.56 7.69 14.23
N ASP A 149 -7.56 8.54 14.00
CA ASP A 149 -7.41 9.82 14.67
C ASP A 149 -8.15 10.93 13.91
N ASP A 150 -9.26 11.41 14.46
CA ASP A 150 -10.07 12.45 13.85
C ASP A 150 -9.35 13.81 13.81
N GLU A 151 -8.47 14.13 14.77
CA GLU A 151 -7.69 15.37 14.76
C GLU A 151 -6.70 15.35 13.59
N PHE A 152 -6.01 14.22 13.41
CA PHE A 152 -5.15 14.00 12.26
C PHE A 152 -5.95 14.14 10.95
N LEU A 153 -7.07 13.44 10.78
CA LEU A 153 -7.87 13.51 9.56
C LEU A 153 -8.40 14.92 9.26
N ASN A 154 -8.71 15.71 10.28
CA ASN A 154 -9.12 17.11 10.12
C ASN A 154 -7.97 18.05 9.76
N SER A 155 -6.73 17.68 10.10
CA SER A 155 -5.52 18.45 9.76
C SER A 155 -5.03 18.21 8.34
N VAL A 156 -5.36 17.05 7.75
CA VAL A 156 -4.89 16.64 6.42
C VAL A 156 -5.75 17.27 5.33
N GLN A 157 -5.11 17.98 4.40
CA GLN A 157 -5.78 18.42 3.19
C GLN A 157 -6.11 17.23 2.28
N PRO A 158 -7.39 17.04 1.88
CA PRO A 158 -7.76 15.96 0.96
C PRO A 158 -7.06 16.10 -0.39
N ALA A 159 -6.60 14.98 -0.92
CA ALA A 159 -5.97 14.90 -2.23
C ALA A 159 -6.98 14.55 -3.33
N ASP A 160 -6.60 14.77 -4.58
CA ASP A 160 -7.43 14.37 -5.72
C ASP A 160 -7.54 12.85 -5.81
N TYR A 161 -6.41 12.18 -5.60
CA TYR A 161 -6.28 10.73 -5.63
C TYR A 161 -5.77 10.21 -4.29
N LEU A 162 -6.30 9.06 -3.88
CA LEU A 162 -5.81 8.32 -2.72
C LEU A 162 -5.38 6.92 -3.17
N TYR A 163 -4.17 6.53 -2.84
CA TYR A 163 -3.68 5.16 -2.99
C TYR A 163 -3.68 4.45 -1.65
N VAL A 164 -4.21 3.22 -1.61
CA VAL A 164 -4.29 2.38 -0.40
C VAL A 164 -3.85 0.95 -0.72
N GLY A 165 -2.54 0.76 -0.83
CA GLY A 165 -1.90 -0.53 -1.09
C GLY A 165 -1.88 -1.41 0.15
N SER A 166 -2.42 -2.64 0.06
CA SER A 166 -2.39 -3.66 1.12
C SER A 166 -2.89 -3.18 2.49
N PHE A 167 -3.86 -2.26 2.52
CA PHE A 167 -4.29 -1.59 3.75
C PHE A 167 -5.63 -2.12 4.30
N ILE A 168 -6.74 -1.99 3.56
CA ILE A 168 -8.09 -2.27 4.09
C ILE A 168 -8.23 -3.71 4.58
N HIS A 169 -7.65 -4.68 3.86
CA HIS A 169 -7.68 -6.10 4.21
C HIS A 169 -6.93 -6.48 5.52
N LEU A 170 -6.31 -5.52 6.21
CA LEU A 170 -5.69 -5.72 7.52
C LEU A 170 -6.72 -5.82 8.65
N PHE A 171 -7.92 -5.29 8.43
CA PHE A 171 -8.95 -5.14 9.45
C PHE A 171 -10.08 -6.17 9.30
N ASP A 172 -10.83 -6.40 10.37
CA ASP A 172 -12.07 -7.17 10.33
C ASP A 172 -13.19 -6.43 9.58
N ALA A 173 -14.30 -7.11 9.29
CA ALA A 173 -15.37 -6.56 8.47
C ALA A 173 -16.01 -5.28 9.04
N GLN A 174 -16.12 -5.15 10.36
CA GLN A 174 -16.71 -3.95 10.96
C GLN A 174 -15.76 -2.77 10.87
N THR A 175 -14.50 -2.99 11.22
CA THR A 175 -13.46 -1.97 11.17
C THR A 175 -13.19 -1.52 9.72
N GLN A 176 -13.26 -2.43 8.74
CA GLN A 176 -13.14 -2.07 7.31
C GLN A 176 -14.18 -1.04 6.88
N ARG A 177 -15.42 -1.15 7.37
CA ARG A 177 -16.47 -0.18 7.06
C ARG A 177 -16.10 1.22 7.55
N GLU A 178 -15.63 1.34 8.79
CA GLU A 178 -15.28 2.66 9.34
C GLU A 178 -14.00 3.23 8.71
N VAL A 179 -13.02 2.38 8.35
CA VAL A 179 -11.85 2.76 7.58
C VAL A 179 -12.25 3.27 6.20
N CYS A 180 -13.10 2.55 5.46
CA CYS A 180 -13.54 2.96 4.13
C CYS A 180 -14.25 4.32 4.17
N GLN A 181 -15.15 4.52 5.14
CA GLN A 181 -15.78 5.83 5.41
C GLN A 181 -14.74 6.93 5.63
N ARG A 182 -13.72 6.70 6.46
CA ARG A 182 -12.69 7.71 6.76
C ARG A 182 -11.79 8.01 5.58
N LEU A 183 -11.44 7.01 4.77
CA LEU A 183 -10.65 7.21 3.55
C LEU A 183 -11.35 8.17 2.57
N THR A 184 -12.69 8.20 2.54
CA THR A 184 -13.43 9.16 1.70
C THR A 184 -13.19 10.62 2.08
N ARG A 185 -12.80 10.91 3.33
CA ARG A 185 -12.45 12.28 3.78
C ARG A 185 -11.13 12.76 3.18
N LEU A 186 -10.27 11.85 2.75
CA LEU A 186 -8.92 12.15 2.26
C LEU A 186 -8.84 12.22 0.72
N ALA A 187 -9.91 11.89 0.01
CA ALA A 187 -9.96 11.83 -1.45
C ALA A 187 -11.06 12.73 -2.02
N LYS A 188 -10.77 13.40 -3.15
CA LYS A 188 -11.75 14.23 -3.87
C LYS A 188 -12.33 13.53 -5.10
N ARG A 189 -11.52 12.75 -5.83
CA ARG A 189 -11.91 12.15 -7.13
C ARG A 189 -11.95 10.64 -7.07
N ALA A 190 -10.86 10.01 -6.62
CA ALA A 190 -10.75 8.54 -6.67
C ALA A 190 -9.88 7.96 -5.56
N ILE A 191 -10.22 6.73 -5.17
CA ILE A 191 -9.44 5.87 -4.29
C ILE A 191 -9.06 4.62 -5.10
N ALA A 192 -7.77 4.35 -5.22
CA ALA A 192 -7.27 3.17 -5.90
C ALA A 192 -6.41 2.32 -4.95
N GLY A 193 -6.33 1.03 -5.21
CA GLY A 193 -5.50 0.17 -4.38
C GLY A 193 -5.44 -1.26 -4.86
N ARG A 194 -4.64 -2.03 -4.14
CA ARG A 194 -4.46 -3.46 -4.37
C ARG A 194 -4.26 -4.16 -3.04
N GLN A 195 -4.94 -5.28 -2.80
CA GLN A 195 -4.90 -5.97 -1.51
C GLN A 195 -5.21 -7.46 -1.61
N ALA A 196 -5.06 -8.20 -0.51
CA ALA A 196 -5.46 -9.60 -0.49
C ALA A 196 -6.99 -9.73 -0.68
N GLY A 197 -7.37 -10.64 -1.57
CA GLY A 197 -8.76 -11.00 -1.86
C GLY A 197 -9.07 -12.45 -1.55
N ALA A 198 -10.30 -12.85 -1.82
CA ALA A 198 -10.77 -14.22 -1.79
C ALA A 198 -11.83 -14.44 -2.87
N SER A 199 -12.02 -15.68 -3.34
CA SER A 199 -13.10 -15.96 -4.31
C SER A 199 -14.49 -15.84 -3.68
N LEU A 200 -14.58 -16.00 -2.35
CA LEU A 200 -15.77 -15.78 -1.54
C LEU A 200 -15.36 -14.96 -0.30
N PRO A 201 -16.24 -14.10 0.23
CA PRO A 201 -15.95 -13.34 1.44
C PRO A 201 -15.52 -14.27 2.58
N THR A 202 -14.33 -14.05 3.12
CA THR A 202 -13.70 -14.98 4.08
C THR A 202 -13.06 -14.20 5.22
N GLU A 203 -13.47 -14.48 6.44
CA GLU A 203 -12.77 -14.01 7.65
C GLU A 203 -11.56 -14.90 7.92
N CYS A 204 -10.38 -14.29 8.00
CA CYS A 204 -9.12 -14.95 8.29
C CYS A 204 -8.68 -14.63 9.72
N ILE A 205 -8.34 -15.64 10.51
CA ILE A 205 -7.68 -15.45 11.80
C ILE A 205 -6.21 -15.18 11.54
N ARG A 206 -5.71 -14.05 12.04
CA ARG A 206 -4.32 -13.63 11.95
C ARG A 206 -3.59 -13.84 13.28
N SER A 207 -2.26 -13.93 13.20
CA SER A 207 -1.42 -13.90 14.39
C SER A 207 -1.48 -12.53 15.05
N THR A 208 -0.92 -12.42 16.26
CA THR A 208 -0.84 -11.16 17.02
C THR A 208 0.05 -10.08 16.37
N ALA A 209 0.81 -10.43 15.33
CA ALA A 209 1.61 -9.49 14.55
C ALA A 209 0.76 -8.72 13.51
N PHE A 210 -0.51 -8.42 13.79
CA PHE A 210 -1.39 -7.63 12.94
C PHE A 210 -2.29 -6.74 13.80
N PRO A 211 -2.77 -5.59 13.28
CA PRO A 211 -3.60 -4.66 14.03
C PRO A 211 -4.91 -5.28 14.56
N SER A 212 -5.43 -6.30 13.88
CA SER A 212 -6.57 -7.09 14.34
C SER A 212 -6.29 -8.59 14.24
N ARG A 213 -6.83 -9.35 15.20
CA ARG A 213 -6.84 -10.82 15.20
C ARG A 213 -7.66 -11.40 14.05
N LYS A 214 -8.57 -10.61 13.48
CA LYS A 214 -9.46 -11.01 12.39
C LYS A 214 -9.24 -10.07 11.21
N ALA A 215 -9.31 -10.63 10.01
CA ALA A 215 -9.24 -9.86 8.79
C ALA A 215 -10.25 -10.37 7.78
N MET A 216 -11.05 -9.48 7.22
CA MET A 216 -11.97 -9.84 6.14
C MET A 216 -11.26 -9.76 4.79
N ARG A 217 -11.37 -10.81 3.98
CA ARG A 217 -10.97 -10.80 2.56
C ARG A 217 -12.21 -10.89 1.71
N HIS A 218 -12.30 -10.02 0.72
CA HIS A 218 -13.47 -9.90 -0.13
C HIS A 218 -13.28 -10.58 -1.50
N SER A 219 -14.38 -11.08 -2.05
CA SER A 219 -14.55 -11.21 -3.50
C SER A 219 -14.85 -9.85 -4.13
N PRO A 220 -14.74 -9.69 -5.46
CA PRO A 220 -15.17 -8.49 -6.15
C PRO A 220 -16.57 -8.03 -5.74
N GLU A 221 -17.54 -8.94 -5.69
CA GLU A 221 -18.94 -8.66 -5.38
C GLU A 221 -19.11 -8.15 -3.95
N SER A 222 -18.54 -8.86 -2.97
CA SER A 222 -18.63 -8.45 -1.57
C SER A 222 -17.85 -7.16 -1.27
N PHE A 223 -16.80 -6.86 -2.04
CA PHE A 223 -16.06 -5.59 -1.92
C PHE A 223 -16.89 -4.42 -2.44
N THR A 224 -17.53 -4.59 -3.60
CA THR A 224 -18.46 -3.61 -4.17
C THR A 224 -19.62 -3.33 -3.21
N GLN A 225 -20.28 -4.39 -2.71
CA GLN A 225 -21.38 -4.24 -1.77
C GLN A 225 -20.96 -3.46 -0.51
N MET A 226 -19.80 -3.75 0.07
CA MET A 226 -19.29 -3.04 1.24
C MET A 226 -19.14 -1.53 0.96
N TRP A 227 -18.54 -1.14 -0.16
CA TRP A 227 -18.34 0.27 -0.49
C TRP A 227 -19.65 1.00 -0.77
N ASP A 228 -20.60 0.34 -1.45
CA ASP A 228 -21.94 0.88 -1.71
C ASP A 228 -22.67 1.18 -0.40
N GLU A 229 -22.71 0.23 0.53
CA GLU A 229 -23.37 0.37 1.83
C GLU A 229 -22.72 1.45 2.70
N VAL A 230 -21.39 1.43 2.81
CA VAL A 230 -20.62 2.30 3.71
C VAL A 230 -20.67 3.76 3.29
N THR A 231 -20.72 4.02 1.99
CA THR A 231 -20.69 5.37 1.43
C THR A 231 -22.06 5.86 0.99
N ASN A 232 -23.12 5.08 1.24
CA ASN A 232 -24.47 5.36 0.77
C ASN A 232 -24.48 5.72 -0.73
N HIS A 233 -23.74 4.94 -1.52
CA HIS A 233 -23.52 5.12 -2.97
C HIS A 233 -22.90 6.46 -3.40
N GLN A 234 -22.34 7.27 -2.50
CA GLN A 234 -21.58 8.47 -2.87
C GLN A 234 -20.24 8.14 -3.52
N TRP A 235 -19.69 6.96 -3.22
CA TRP A 235 -18.46 6.45 -3.79
C TRP A 235 -18.72 5.08 -4.42
N GLN A 236 -18.55 4.99 -5.74
CA GLN A 236 -18.89 3.79 -6.50
C GLN A 236 -17.62 3.04 -6.91
N VAL A 237 -17.62 1.72 -6.73
CA VAL A 237 -16.55 0.86 -7.28
C VAL A 237 -16.65 0.86 -8.81
N GLU A 238 -15.73 1.54 -9.46
CA GLU A 238 -15.61 1.62 -10.93
C GLU A 238 -15.04 0.32 -11.48
N SER A 239 -14.02 -0.23 -10.82
CA SER A 239 -13.43 -1.51 -11.17
C SER A 239 -12.93 -2.25 -9.93
N VAL A 240 -13.09 -3.57 -9.94
CA VAL A 240 -12.50 -4.47 -8.95
C VAL A 240 -12.21 -5.80 -9.60
N ASN A 241 -10.93 -6.19 -9.64
CA ASN A 241 -10.48 -7.38 -10.33
C ASN A 241 -9.74 -8.31 -9.37
N LEU A 242 -10.13 -9.59 -9.36
CA LEU A 242 -9.47 -10.62 -8.56
C LEU A 242 -8.49 -11.41 -9.44
N GLN A 243 -7.20 -11.22 -9.20
CA GLN A 243 -6.16 -12.04 -9.82
C GLN A 243 -5.77 -13.18 -8.89
N THR A 244 -5.68 -14.39 -9.43
CA THR A 244 -5.16 -15.56 -8.71
C THR A 244 -3.79 -15.92 -9.28
N THR A 245 -2.78 -15.94 -8.43
CA THR A 245 -1.46 -16.47 -8.75
C THR A 245 -1.33 -17.79 -8.02
N ASP A 246 -1.10 -18.87 -8.76
CA ASP A 246 -0.87 -20.20 -8.22
C ASP A 246 0.56 -20.64 -8.54
N ASN A 247 1.39 -20.74 -7.52
CA ASN A 247 2.78 -21.20 -7.64
C ASN A 247 2.95 -22.61 -7.05
N MET A 248 1.93 -23.48 -7.15
CA MET A 248 1.85 -24.84 -6.61
C MET A 248 1.91 -24.97 -5.07
N GLN A 249 2.48 -23.97 -4.36
CA GLN A 249 2.67 -23.96 -2.90
C GLN A 249 2.12 -22.69 -2.21
N ASP A 250 1.80 -21.61 -2.95
CA ASP A 250 1.21 -20.37 -2.41
C ASP A 250 0.17 -19.82 -3.39
N ILE A 251 -1.11 -20.17 -3.18
CA ILE A 251 -2.22 -19.58 -3.95
C ILE A 251 -2.53 -18.21 -3.36
N ARG A 252 -2.19 -17.17 -4.13
CA ARG A 252 -2.45 -15.79 -3.75
C ARG A 252 -3.58 -15.22 -4.58
N ARG A 253 -4.57 -14.68 -3.88
CA ARG A 253 -5.68 -13.95 -4.48
C ARG A 253 -5.54 -12.48 -4.15
N ARG A 254 -5.58 -11.65 -5.18
CA ARG A 254 -5.26 -10.24 -5.06
C ARG A 254 -6.31 -9.40 -5.77
N LEU A 255 -6.99 -8.56 -5.01
CA LEU A 255 -7.88 -7.54 -5.53
C LEU A 255 -7.06 -6.35 -6.01
N THR A 256 -7.44 -5.79 -7.15
CA THR A 256 -7.03 -4.45 -7.60
C THR A 256 -8.31 -3.68 -7.87
N PHE A 257 -8.42 -2.48 -7.32
CA PHE A 257 -9.70 -1.75 -7.32
C PHE A 257 -9.51 -0.26 -7.57
N VAL A 258 -10.59 0.35 -8.08
CA VAL A 258 -10.77 1.78 -8.25
C VAL A 258 -12.18 2.13 -7.78
N ILE A 259 -12.27 3.10 -6.87
CA ILE A 259 -13.51 3.69 -6.38
C ILE A 259 -13.53 5.16 -6.79
N ARG A 260 -14.62 5.63 -7.39
CA ARG A 260 -14.80 7.04 -7.78
C ARG A 260 -15.85 7.71 -6.92
N LYS A 261 -15.61 8.98 -6.59
CA LYS A 261 -16.66 9.85 -6.07
C LYS A 261 -17.68 10.08 -7.19
N ARG A 262 -18.97 9.88 -6.92
CA ARG A 262 -20.01 10.29 -7.88
C ARG A 262 -19.93 11.81 -8.09
N GLY A 263 -20.06 12.23 -9.34
CA GLY A 263 -20.25 13.64 -9.66
C GLY A 263 -21.51 14.14 -8.95
N GLU A 264 -21.43 15.32 -8.35
CA GLU A 264 -22.62 16.07 -7.95
C GLU A 264 -23.29 16.48 -9.26
N ASN A 265 -24.41 15.81 -9.59
CA ASN A 265 -25.29 16.27 -10.67
C ASN A 265 -25.92 17.61 -10.28
#